data_AF-A0A2M7PUD9-F1
#
_entry.id   AF-A0A2M7PUD9-F1
#
_cell.length_a   1.000
_cell.length_b   1.000
_cell.length_c   1.000
_cell.angle_alpha   90.00
_cell.angle_beta   90.00
_cell.angle_gamma   90.00
#
_symmetry.space_group_name_H-M   'P 1'
#
loop_
_entity.id
_entity.type
_entity.pdbx_description
1 polymer ?
#
loop_
_entity_poly.entity_id
_entity_poly.type
_entity_poly.pdbx_seq_one_letter_code
_entity_poly.pdbx_strand_id
1 'polypeptide(L)'
;NVHGKHIVTVEGIGIEAELNQVQKSMLEHNATQCGFCTPGFVMAFSGYALNKETSITGIRESISGNICRCTGYKSIEKAAVNIFEQLKHSPKGRSLDWLIKQRFIPKYFQKIPEQLKKIVPLSPLKAGVLVGGGTDLYVQKAEELQGMEAIPLNQIKGLTDVFQNGTKLTIGAGLTASDMLNNELVMTALPRLKEFFQLVSSQVIRNMGTLGGNLVNASPIGDLSVLFLALNADITLLNLDTESSRKLPLKEFFKDYKKIALQKDELIQSLAIETGKTMAVNFEKVSKRTYLDIASVNCAISIQLKGDEIKEIHLAAGGVAPIPKYLKNTCEFLTDKKLNAENLRKAHCVMKEEIAPISDIRGSAAYKRLLLRQLFYAHFIRLFPNRVKSSELLNV
;
A
#
# COMPACT_ATOMS: atom_id res chain seq x y z
N ASN A 1 7.11 -18.15 -1.44
CA ASN A 1 5.79 -17.49 -1.26
C ASN A 1 4.57 -18.38 -1.53
N VAL A 2 4.65 -19.44 -2.34
CA VAL A 2 3.47 -20.28 -2.71
C VAL A 2 3.47 -21.69 -2.10
N HIS A 3 4.50 -22.09 -1.35
CA HIS A 3 4.50 -23.38 -0.65
C HIS A 3 3.30 -23.48 0.31
N GLY A 4 2.62 -24.64 0.31
CA GLY A 4 1.43 -24.84 1.13
C GLY A 4 0.20 -24.04 0.67
N LYS A 5 0.21 -23.47 -0.54
CA LYS A 5 -0.91 -22.72 -1.11
C LYS A 5 -1.52 -23.44 -2.33
N HIS A 6 -2.78 -23.16 -2.60
CA HIS A 6 -3.47 -23.59 -3.80
C HIS A 6 -3.30 -22.53 -4.90
N ILE A 7 -2.58 -22.87 -5.97
CA ILE A 7 -2.39 -21.99 -7.12
C ILE A 7 -3.46 -22.32 -8.15
N VAL A 8 -4.20 -21.30 -8.57
CA VAL A 8 -5.25 -21.42 -9.59
C VAL A 8 -4.94 -20.47 -10.73
N THR A 9 -4.96 -20.99 -11.94
CA THR A 9 -4.83 -20.22 -13.18
C THR A 9 -6.17 -20.19 -13.93
N VAL A 10 -6.24 -19.49 -15.06
CA VAL A 10 -7.49 -19.33 -15.83
C VAL A 10 -8.04 -20.67 -16.33
N GLU A 11 -7.18 -21.65 -16.58
CA GLU A 11 -7.53 -23.01 -16.98
C GLU A 11 -8.15 -23.79 -15.82
N GLY A 12 -7.75 -23.46 -14.59
CA GLY A 12 -8.21 -24.13 -13.37
C GLY A 12 -9.56 -23.65 -12.83
N ILE A 13 -10.17 -22.61 -13.41
CA ILE A 13 -11.47 -22.06 -12.97
C ILE A 13 -12.65 -22.46 -13.88
N GLY A 14 -12.39 -23.11 -15.02
CA GLY A 14 -13.44 -23.65 -15.88
C GLY A 14 -14.25 -24.74 -15.18
N ILE A 15 -15.50 -24.95 -15.62
CA ILE A 15 -16.38 -25.99 -15.07
C ILE A 15 -16.68 -26.98 -16.19
N GLU A 16 -15.84 -28.02 -16.29
CA GLU A 16 -15.94 -29.04 -17.35
C GLU A 16 -15.93 -28.41 -18.75
N ALA A 17 -16.95 -28.67 -19.58
CA ALA A 17 -17.11 -28.06 -20.91
C ALA A 17 -17.87 -26.71 -20.88
N GLU A 18 -18.18 -26.17 -19.70
CA GLU A 18 -18.99 -24.97 -19.53
C GLU A 18 -18.22 -23.81 -18.87
N LEU A 19 -18.67 -22.58 -19.18
CA LEU A 19 -18.13 -21.35 -18.60
C LEU A 19 -18.63 -21.17 -17.16
N ASN A 20 -17.76 -20.73 -16.26
CA ASN A 20 -18.16 -20.25 -14.95
C ASN A 20 -18.88 -18.88 -15.03
N GLN A 21 -19.49 -18.42 -13.93
CA GLN A 21 -20.26 -17.17 -13.94
C GLN A 21 -19.44 -15.92 -14.32
N VAL A 22 -18.17 -15.88 -13.97
CA VAL A 22 -17.28 -14.76 -14.34
C VAL A 22 -17.01 -14.78 -15.84
N GLN A 23 -16.64 -15.94 -16.39
CA GLN A 23 -16.39 -16.12 -17.82
C GLN A 23 -17.64 -15.84 -18.66
N LYS A 24 -18.80 -16.34 -18.20
CA LYS A 24 -20.10 -16.08 -18.83
C LYS A 24 -20.43 -14.59 -18.84
N SER A 25 -20.26 -13.90 -17.71
CA SER A 25 -20.49 -12.46 -17.63
C SER A 25 -19.59 -11.66 -18.57
N MET A 26 -18.31 -12.07 -18.69
CA MET A 26 -17.37 -11.45 -19.64
C MET A 26 -17.81 -11.64 -21.09
N LEU A 27 -18.29 -12.82 -21.45
CA LEU A 27 -18.81 -13.14 -22.79
C LEU A 27 -20.05 -12.29 -23.12
N GLU A 28 -21.07 -12.35 -22.25
CA GLU A 28 -22.38 -11.71 -22.48
C GLU A 28 -22.31 -10.19 -22.58
N HIS A 29 -21.31 -9.57 -21.93
CA HIS A 29 -21.14 -8.11 -21.93
C HIS A 29 -20.11 -7.60 -22.95
N ASN A 30 -19.61 -8.46 -23.84
CA ASN A 30 -18.56 -8.11 -24.81
C ASN A 30 -17.31 -7.52 -24.12
N ALA A 31 -16.94 -8.08 -22.97
CA ALA A 31 -15.83 -7.62 -22.13
C ALA A 31 -14.45 -8.10 -22.64
N THR A 32 -14.40 -8.60 -23.88
CA THR A 32 -13.19 -9.08 -24.54
C THR A 32 -13.19 -8.62 -26.01
N GLN A 33 -11.99 -8.37 -26.54
CA GLN A 33 -11.77 -8.15 -27.98
C GLN A 33 -10.61 -9.04 -28.43
N CYS A 34 -9.36 -8.58 -28.30
CA CYS A 34 -8.18 -9.39 -28.67
C CYS A 34 -7.95 -10.61 -27.76
N GLY A 35 -8.63 -10.70 -26.61
CA GLY A 35 -8.53 -11.82 -25.67
C GLY A 35 -7.29 -11.82 -24.77
N PHE A 36 -6.22 -11.11 -25.10
CA PHE A 36 -4.94 -11.24 -24.40
C PHE A 36 -5.01 -10.88 -22.90
N CYS A 37 -5.70 -9.79 -22.54
CA CYS A 37 -5.84 -9.38 -21.14
C CYS A 37 -6.96 -10.14 -20.40
N THR A 38 -7.82 -10.87 -21.12
CA THR A 38 -9.04 -11.47 -20.59
C THR A 38 -8.77 -12.45 -19.45
N PRO A 39 -7.77 -13.37 -19.53
CA PRO A 39 -7.43 -14.24 -18.40
C PRO A 39 -7.19 -13.49 -17.09
N GLY A 40 -6.46 -12.37 -17.14
CA GLY A 40 -6.17 -11.58 -15.95
C GLY A 40 -7.44 -10.97 -15.33
N PHE A 41 -8.35 -10.42 -16.15
CA PHE A 41 -9.62 -9.86 -15.66
C PHE A 41 -10.51 -10.94 -15.05
N VAL A 42 -10.62 -12.09 -15.72
CA VAL A 42 -11.38 -13.23 -15.21
C VAL A 42 -10.83 -13.67 -13.85
N MET A 43 -9.51 -13.84 -13.72
CA MET A 43 -8.90 -14.23 -12.43
C MET A 43 -9.07 -13.18 -11.34
N ALA A 44 -9.01 -11.89 -11.66
CA ALA A 44 -9.27 -10.82 -10.70
C ALA A 44 -10.70 -10.85 -10.16
N PHE A 45 -11.70 -11.01 -11.04
CA PHE A 45 -13.10 -11.13 -10.64
C PHE A 45 -13.40 -12.44 -9.90
N SER A 46 -12.80 -13.56 -10.30
CA SER A 46 -12.90 -14.83 -9.58
C SER A 46 -12.30 -14.73 -8.18
N GLY A 47 -11.15 -14.06 -8.04
CA GLY A 47 -10.54 -13.74 -6.74
C GLY A 47 -11.45 -12.86 -5.89
N TYR A 48 -12.08 -11.84 -6.48
CA TYR A 48 -13.08 -11.03 -5.80
C TYR A 48 -14.30 -11.83 -5.34
N ALA A 49 -14.79 -12.78 -6.15
CA ALA A 49 -15.92 -13.65 -5.78
C ALA A 49 -15.61 -14.52 -4.54
N LEU A 50 -14.34 -14.84 -4.29
CA LEU A 50 -13.89 -15.57 -3.10
C LEU A 50 -13.84 -14.70 -1.84
N ASN A 51 -13.89 -13.37 -1.96
CA ASN A 51 -13.90 -12.48 -0.80
C ASN A 51 -15.23 -12.60 -0.04
N LYS A 52 -15.17 -12.46 1.29
CA LYS A 52 -16.36 -12.48 2.16
C LYS A 52 -17.19 -11.20 2.03
N GLU A 53 -16.53 -10.06 1.81
CA GLU A 53 -17.18 -8.77 1.64
C GLU A 53 -17.53 -8.51 0.18
N THR A 54 -18.69 -7.88 -0.04
CA THR A 54 -19.18 -7.56 -1.39
C THR A 54 -19.53 -6.09 -1.45
N SER A 55 -18.84 -5.35 -2.32
CA SER A 55 -19.10 -3.94 -2.61
C SER A 55 -18.80 -3.63 -4.07
N ILE A 56 -19.57 -2.70 -4.64
CA ILE A 56 -19.34 -2.25 -6.02
C ILE A 56 -17.94 -1.61 -6.19
N THR A 57 -17.47 -0.92 -5.16
CA THR A 57 -16.12 -0.37 -5.12
C THR A 57 -15.07 -1.48 -5.12
N GLY A 58 -15.27 -2.52 -4.31
CA GLY A 58 -14.34 -3.64 -4.20
C GLY A 58 -14.16 -4.43 -5.50
N ILE A 59 -15.23 -4.66 -6.27
CA ILE A 59 -15.08 -5.35 -7.57
C ILE A 59 -14.33 -4.49 -8.59
N ARG A 60 -14.50 -3.17 -8.56
CA ARG A 60 -13.74 -2.23 -9.40
C ARG A 60 -12.27 -2.17 -8.98
N GLU A 61 -12.00 -2.18 -7.67
CA GLU A 61 -10.64 -2.22 -7.13
C GLU A 61 -9.92 -3.52 -7.51
N SER A 62 -10.65 -4.64 -7.59
CA SER A 62 -10.07 -5.96 -7.93
C SER A 62 -9.34 -5.98 -9.27
N ILE A 63 -9.79 -5.15 -10.23
CA ILE A 63 -9.20 -5.04 -11.57
C ILE A 63 -8.26 -3.85 -11.73
N SER A 64 -7.92 -3.14 -10.64
CA SER A 64 -7.05 -1.95 -10.68
C SER A 64 -5.65 -2.21 -11.23
N GLY A 65 -5.21 -3.47 -11.28
CA GLY A 65 -3.95 -3.89 -11.87
C GLY A 65 -4.03 -4.45 -13.29
N ASN A 66 -5.23 -4.52 -13.86
CA ASN A 66 -5.48 -5.15 -15.15
C ASN A 66 -5.60 -4.09 -16.24
N ILE A 67 -4.72 -4.16 -17.23
CA ILE A 67 -4.67 -3.17 -18.31
C ILE A 67 -5.31 -3.77 -19.57
N CYS A 68 -6.33 -3.08 -20.09
CA CYS A 68 -6.91 -3.37 -21.40
C CYS A 68 -6.71 -2.19 -22.34
N ARG A 69 -6.27 -2.46 -23.57
CA ARG A 69 -6.11 -1.44 -24.61
C ARG A 69 -7.27 -1.40 -25.62
N CYS A 70 -8.04 -2.49 -25.72
CA CYS A 70 -9.02 -2.69 -26.78
C CYS A 70 -10.44 -2.24 -26.37
N THR A 71 -10.91 -2.64 -25.17
CA THR A 71 -12.33 -2.50 -24.78
C THR A 71 -12.73 -1.12 -24.28
N GLY A 72 -11.76 -0.26 -23.94
CA GLY A 72 -12.04 1.01 -23.24
C GLY A 72 -12.67 0.83 -21.86
N TYR A 73 -12.55 -0.36 -21.25
CA TYR A 73 -13.08 -0.76 -19.93
C TYR A 73 -14.59 -0.78 -19.76
N LYS A 74 -15.39 -0.07 -20.56
CA LYS A 74 -16.83 0.06 -20.26
C LYS A 74 -17.59 -1.26 -20.33
N SER A 75 -17.24 -2.15 -21.26
CA SER A 75 -17.81 -3.50 -21.30
C SER A 75 -17.35 -4.38 -20.14
N ILE A 76 -16.10 -4.24 -19.70
CA ILE A 76 -15.56 -4.92 -18.52
C ILE A 76 -16.27 -4.44 -17.25
N GLU A 77 -16.55 -3.14 -17.11
CA GLU A 77 -17.33 -2.60 -16.00
C GLU A 77 -18.76 -3.17 -15.97
N LYS A 78 -19.40 -3.37 -17.14
CA LYS A 78 -20.72 -3.99 -17.21
C LYS A 78 -20.69 -5.44 -16.72
N ALA A 79 -19.69 -6.22 -17.14
CA ALA A 79 -19.47 -7.57 -16.62
C ALA A 79 -19.23 -7.55 -15.10
N ALA A 80 -18.40 -6.62 -14.60
CA ALA A 80 -18.17 -6.44 -13.16
C ALA A 80 -19.47 -6.17 -12.40
N VAL A 81 -20.32 -5.26 -12.89
CA VAL A 81 -21.62 -4.96 -12.26
C VAL A 81 -22.50 -6.20 -12.24
N ASN A 82 -22.59 -6.94 -13.35
CA ASN A 82 -23.38 -8.17 -13.41
C ASN A 82 -22.87 -9.24 -12.41
N ILE A 83 -21.55 -9.42 -12.29
CA ILE A 83 -20.95 -10.31 -11.28
C ILE A 83 -21.28 -9.84 -9.86
N PHE A 84 -21.14 -8.55 -9.58
CA PHE A 84 -21.49 -7.98 -8.28
C PHE A 84 -22.98 -8.22 -7.93
N GLU A 85 -23.88 -8.05 -8.88
CA GLU A 85 -25.32 -8.26 -8.71
C GLU A 85 -25.65 -9.73 -8.39
N GLN A 86 -24.91 -10.69 -8.93
CA GLN A 86 -25.05 -12.11 -8.53
C GLN A 86 -24.52 -12.35 -7.11
N LEU A 87 -23.41 -11.70 -6.76
CA LEU A 87 -22.73 -11.89 -5.47
C LEU A 87 -23.41 -11.17 -4.30
N LYS A 88 -24.10 -10.05 -4.52
CA LYS A 88 -24.76 -9.28 -3.44
C LYS A 88 -25.88 -10.05 -2.75
N HIS A 89 -26.44 -11.06 -3.43
CA HIS A 89 -27.46 -11.95 -2.89
C HIS A 89 -26.87 -13.17 -2.15
N SER A 90 -25.55 -13.24 -2.00
CA SER A 90 -24.90 -14.34 -1.28
C SER A 90 -25.16 -14.26 0.23
N PRO A 91 -25.22 -15.39 0.95
CA PRO A 91 -25.34 -15.41 2.39
C PRO A 91 -24.12 -14.72 3.05
N LYS A 92 -24.32 -14.16 4.25
CA LYS A 92 -23.22 -13.64 5.08
C LYS A 92 -22.19 -14.73 5.30
N GLY A 93 -20.90 -14.41 5.08
CA GLY A 93 -19.82 -15.38 5.25
C GLY A 93 -19.74 -16.45 4.15
N ARG A 94 -20.19 -16.10 2.93
CA ARG A 94 -20.14 -16.90 1.69
C ARG A 94 -19.18 -18.10 1.75
N SER A 95 -19.73 -19.31 1.68
CA SER A 95 -18.97 -20.56 1.69
C SER A 95 -18.51 -20.97 0.29
N LEU A 96 -17.50 -21.86 0.24
CA LEU A 96 -17.07 -22.50 -1.00
C LEU A 96 -18.22 -23.31 -1.64
N ASP A 97 -19.04 -23.98 -0.83
CA ASP A 97 -20.19 -24.75 -1.33
C ASP A 97 -21.22 -23.89 -2.05
N TRP A 98 -21.46 -22.68 -1.53
CA TRP A 98 -22.34 -21.73 -2.20
C TRP A 98 -21.74 -21.28 -3.54
N LEU A 99 -20.45 -20.94 -3.58
CA LEU A 99 -19.76 -20.54 -4.80
C LEU A 99 -19.76 -21.66 -5.86
N ILE A 100 -19.60 -22.91 -5.44
CA ILE A 100 -19.68 -24.08 -6.33
C ILE A 100 -21.11 -24.26 -6.85
N LYS A 101 -22.12 -24.20 -5.97
CA LYS A 101 -23.54 -24.30 -6.36
C LYS A 101 -23.94 -23.20 -7.33
N GLN A 102 -23.44 -21.98 -7.14
CA GLN A 102 -23.67 -20.84 -8.03
C GLN A 102 -22.74 -20.81 -9.24
N ARG A 103 -21.85 -21.80 -9.38
CA ARG A 103 -20.94 -21.97 -10.53
C ARG A 103 -19.93 -20.82 -10.71
N PHE A 104 -19.49 -20.21 -9.62
CA PHE A 104 -18.37 -19.26 -9.62
C PHE A 104 -17.01 -19.95 -9.63
N ILE A 105 -16.90 -21.10 -8.97
CA ILE A 105 -15.69 -21.92 -8.88
C ILE A 105 -16.05 -23.40 -9.09
N PRO A 106 -15.11 -24.22 -9.59
CA PRO A 106 -15.36 -25.64 -9.84
C PRO A 106 -15.42 -26.48 -8.57
N LYS A 107 -16.12 -27.63 -8.66
CA LYS A 107 -16.39 -28.55 -7.53
C LYS A 107 -15.12 -29.05 -6.84
N TYR A 108 -13.99 -29.15 -7.54
CA TYR A 108 -12.75 -29.65 -6.94
C TYR A 108 -12.22 -28.75 -5.80
N PHE A 109 -12.64 -27.47 -5.73
CA PHE A 109 -12.28 -26.55 -4.64
C PHE A 109 -12.64 -27.10 -3.25
N GLN A 110 -13.69 -27.93 -3.14
CA GLN A 110 -14.07 -28.60 -1.88
C GLN A 110 -12.96 -29.52 -1.33
N LYS A 111 -12.14 -30.11 -2.21
CA LYS A 111 -11.08 -31.05 -1.82
C LYS A 111 -9.79 -30.36 -1.40
N ILE A 112 -9.64 -29.08 -1.73
CA ILE A 112 -8.40 -28.32 -1.55
C ILE A 112 -8.00 -28.19 -0.07
N PRO A 113 -8.89 -27.85 0.89
CA PRO A 113 -8.51 -27.74 2.29
C PRO A 113 -7.85 -29.02 2.84
N GLU A 114 -8.40 -30.19 2.52
CA GLU A 114 -7.82 -31.48 2.93
C GLU A 114 -6.53 -31.82 2.19
N GLN A 115 -6.37 -31.40 0.94
CA GLN A 115 -5.10 -31.56 0.22
C GLN A 115 -3.99 -30.68 0.81
N LEU A 116 -4.30 -29.45 1.19
CA LEU A 116 -3.32 -28.53 1.78
C LEU A 116 -2.78 -29.05 3.12
N LYS A 117 -3.62 -29.72 3.93
CA LYS A 117 -3.18 -30.37 5.19
C LYS A 117 -2.13 -31.46 4.99
N LYS A 118 -2.05 -32.05 3.79
CA LYS A 118 -1.08 -33.11 3.46
C LYS A 118 0.28 -32.57 3.03
N ILE A 119 0.38 -31.25 2.80
CA ILE A 119 1.63 -30.63 2.38
C ILE A 119 2.53 -30.49 3.61
N VAL A 120 3.71 -31.10 3.54
CA VAL A 120 4.73 -30.98 4.59
C VAL A 120 5.24 -29.54 4.62
N PRO A 121 5.26 -28.87 5.80
CA PRO A 121 5.86 -27.55 5.92
C PRO A 121 7.34 -27.57 5.49
N LEU A 122 7.79 -26.53 4.79
CA LEU A 122 9.21 -26.40 4.52
C LEU A 122 9.97 -26.23 5.83
N SER A 123 11.12 -26.90 5.94
CA SER A 123 12.07 -26.59 6.99
C SER A 123 12.55 -25.15 6.81
N PRO A 124 12.72 -24.36 7.88
CA PRO A 124 13.29 -23.02 7.79
C PRO A 124 14.64 -23.10 7.10
N LEU A 125 14.80 -22.34 6.01
CA LEU A 125 16.08 -22.24 5.33
C LEU A 125 17.07 -21.52 6.24
N LYS A 126 18.28 -22.07 6.36
CA LYS A 126 19.36 -21.51 7.20
C LYS A 126 20.15 -20.41 6.47
N ALA A 127 20.09 -20.36 5.15
CA ALA A 127 20.76 -19.38 4.32
C ALA A 127 19.93 -19.11 3.06
N GLY A 128 19.95 -17.88 2.58
CA GLY A 128 19.17 -17.47 1.41
C GLY A 128 18.83 -15.99 1.43
N VAL A 129 18.18 -15.54 0.36
CA VAL A 129 17.75 -14.15 0.23
C VAL A 129 16.43 -13.97 0.96
N LEU A 130 16.38 -13.03 1.91
CA LEU A 130 15.13 -12.65 2.58
C LEU A 130 14.18 -12.00 1.57
N VAL A 131 12.98 -12.55 1.43
CA VAL A 131 11.95 -12.06 0.49
C VAL A 131 10.65 -11.78 1.22
N GLY A 132 10.24 -10.52 1.25
CA GLY A 132 8.87 -10.14 1.57
C GLY A 132 7.92 -10.48 0.42
N GLY A 133 7.40 -9.45 -0.24
CA GLY A 133 6.58 -9.61 -1.45
C GLY A 133 7.36 -9.96 -2.71
N GLY A 134 8.63 -9.55 -2.79
CA GLY A 134 9.46 -9.67 -3.99
C GLY A 134 9.11 -8.68 -5.11
N THR A 135 8.18 -7.75 -4.87
CA THR A 135 7.61 -6.84 -5.89
C THR A 135 8.62 -5.85 -6.48
N ASP A 136 9.63 -5.47 -5.70
CA ASP A 136 10.77 -4.68 -6.18
C ASP A 136 11.98 -5.58 -6.47
N LEU A 137 12.24 -6.53 -5.58
CA LEU A 137 13.43 -7.37 -5.60
C LEU A 137 13.58 -8.15 -6.92
N TYR A 138 12.51 -8.84 -7.36
CA TYR A 138 12.55 -9.62 -8.59
C TYR A 138 12.59 -8.76 -9.85
N VAL A 139 12.12 -7.51 -9.80
CA VAL A 139 12.21 -6.59 -10.94
C VAL A 139 13.63 -6.04 -11.09
N GLN A 140 14.30 -5.76 -9.96
CA GLN A 140 15.61 -5.12 -9.95
C GLN A 140 16.76 -6.13 -10.10
N LYS A 141 16.59 -7.36 -9.62
CA LYS A 141 17.69 -8.33 -9.42
C LYS A 141 17.36 -9.74 -9.93
N ALA A 142 16.48 -9.89 -10.92
CA ALA A 142 16.04 -11.21 -11.41
C ALA A 142 17.21 -12.15 -11.73
N GLU A 143 18.21 -11.65 -12.47
CA GLU A 143 19.38 -12.42 -12.90
C GLU A 143 20.27 -12.81 -11.72
N GLU A 144 20.55 -11.88 -10.80
CA GLU A 144 21.34 -12.15 -9.58
C GLU A 144 20.70 -13.22 -8.69
N LEU A 145 19.36 -13.26 -8.65
CA LEU A 145 18.60 -14.17 -7.79
C LEU A 145 18.42 -15.56 -8.41
N GLN A 146 18.84 -15.76 -9.66
CA GLN A 146 18.68 -17.04 -10.34
C GLN A 146 19.48 -18.12 -9.61
N GLY A 147 18.79 -19.18 -9.17
CA GLY A 147 19.41 -20.30 -8.45
C GLY A 147 19.67 -20.04 -6.96
N MET A 148 19.37 -18.85 -6.44
CA MET A 148 19.44 -18.57 -5.01
C MET A 148 18.19 -19.07 -4.27
N GLU A 149 18.38 -19.59 -3.06
CA GLU A 149 17.25 -19.94 -2.20
C GLU A 149 16.60 -18.67 -1.61
N ALA A 150 15.27 -18.60 -1.67
CA ALA A 150 14.50 -17.50 -1.12
C ALA A 150 13.89 -17.89 0.22
N ILE A 151 14.08 -17.04 1.24
CA ILE A 151 13.48 -17.17 2.58
C ILE A 151 12.29 -16.22 2.70
N PRO A 152 11.04 -16.70 2.61
CA PRO A 152 9.87 -15.87 2.76
C PRO A 152 9.75 -15.29 4.18
N LEU A 153 9.55 -13.97 4.31
CA LEU A 153 9.45 -13.32 5.62
C LEU A 153 8.30 -13.86 6.48
N ASN A 154 7.25 -14.42 5.86
CA ASN A 154 6.13 -15.02 6.60
C ASN A 154 6.48 -16.34 7.32
N GLN A 155 7.70 -16.87 7.13
CA GLN A 155 8.22 -18.00 7.92
C GLN A 155 8.89 -17.55 9.22
N ILE A 156 9.21 -16.26 9.35
CA ILE A 156 9.87 -15.70 10.53
C ILE A 156 8.79 -15.23 11.51
N LYS A 157 8.79 -15.83 12.72
CA LYS A 157 7.83 -15.48 13.77
C LYS A 157 7.96 -14.01 14.17
N GLY A 158 6.83 -13.37 14.48
CA GLY A 158 6.80 -11.98 14.96
C GLY A 158 6.79 -10.90 13.87
N LEU A 159 7.06 -11.23 12.60
CA LEU A 159 7.10 -10.21 11.53
C LEU A 159 5.72 -9.77 11.06
N THR A 160 4.66 -10.52 11.35
CA THR A 160 3.29 -10.21 10.94
C THR A 160 2.40 -9.79 12.11
N ASP A 161 2.97 -9.59 13.29
CA ASP A 161 2.20 -9.30 14.49
C ASP A 161 1.77 -7.82 14.51
N VAL A 162 0.56 -7.58 14.98
CA VAL A 162 0.04 -6.24 15.26
C VAL A 162 -0.52 -6.24 16.66
N PHE A 163 -0.05 -5.31 17.49
CA PHE A 163 -0.52 -5.20 18.86
C PHE A 163 -0.40 -3.77 19.38
N GLN A 164 -1.28 -3.43 20.32
CA GLN A 164 -1.30 -2.16 21.02
C GLN A 164 -0.65 -2.33 22.39
N ASN A 165 0.28 -1.45 22.76
CA ASN A 165 0.80 -1.34 24.13
C ASN A 165 0.65 0.11 24.62
N GLY A 166 -0.31 0.32 25.52
CA GLY A 166 -0.68 1.66 25.99
C GLY A 166 -1.06 2.54 24.81
N THR A 167 -0.29 3.60 24.58
CA THR A 167 -0.53 4.56 23.49
C THR A 167 0.29 4.29 22.24
N LYS A 168 1.04 3.18 22.16
CA LYS A 168 1.80 2.80 20.96
C LYS A 168 1.19 1.61 20.24
N LEU A 169 0.92 1.77 18.95
CA LEU A 169 0.55 0.68 18.04
C LEU A 169 1.81 0.15 17.36
N THR A 170 2.10 -1.14 17.51
CA THR A 170 3.17 -1.84 16.79
C THR A 170 2.59 -2.58 15.60
N ILE A 171 3.21 -2.39 14.43
CA ILE A 171 2.83 -2.98 13.15
C ILE A 171 4.03 -3.77 12.60
N GLY A 172 3.86 -5.08 12.44
CA GLY A 172 4.88 -5.97 11.88
C GLY A 172 5.31 -5.57 10.46
N ALA A 173 6.61 -5.65 10.20
CA ALA A 173 7.17 -5.27 8.89
C ALA A 173 6.82 -6.27 7.77
N GLY A 174 6.45 -7.49 8.12
CA GLY A 174 6.00 -8.53 7.20
C GLY A 174 4.56 -8.36 6.73
N LEU A 175 3.76 -7.46 7.32
CA LEU A 175 2.40 -7.18 6.84
C LEU A 175 2.46 -6.61 5.42
N THR A 176 1.60 -7.14 4.55
CA THR A 176 1.32 -6.53 3.25
C THR A 176 0.47 -5.28 3.40
N ALA A 177 0.44 -4.44 2.37
CA ALA A 177 -0.48 -3.30 2.34
C ALA A 177 -1.96 -3.75 2.51
N SER A 178 -2.32 -4.90 1.95
CA SER A 178 -3.66 -5.47 2.15
C SER A 178 -3.88 -6.02 3.55
N ASP A 179 -2.88 -6.62 4.20
CA ASP A 179 -3.00 -7.08 5.60
C ASP A 179 -3.26 -5.90 6.54
N MET A 180 -2.59 -4.77 6.32
CA MET A 180 -2.84 -3.54 7.07
C MET A 180 -4.27 -3.02 6.91
N LEU A 181 -4.86 -3.11 5.71
CA LEU A 181 -6.25 -2.71 5.46
C LEU A 181 -7.28 -3.65 6.11
N ASN A 182 -6.90 -4.90 6.36
CA ASN A 182 -7.76 -5.90 6.99
C ASN A 182 -7.53 -6.03 8.50
N ASN A 183 -6.60 -5.27 9.08
CA ASN A 183 -6.30 -5.33 10.50
C ASN A 183 -7.08 -4.24 11.26
N GLU A 184 -7.90 -4.66 12.23
CA GLU A 184 -8.78 -3.76 12.99
C GLU A 184 -8.03 -2.71 13.79
N LEU A 185 -6.90 -3.05 14.42
CA LEU A 185 -6.09 -2.10 15.19
C LEU A 185 -5.48 -1.03 14.28
N VAL A 186 -4.96 -1.43 13.12
CA VAL A 186 -4.42 -0.49 12.12
C VAL A 186 -5.51 0.42 11.58
N MET A 187 -6.67 -0.12 11.23
CA MET A 187 -7.79 0.66 10.69
C MET A 187 -8.42 1.58 11.73
N THR A 188 -8.38 1.21 13.02
CA THR A 188 -8.82 2.09 14.11
C THR A 188 -7.86 3.28 14.28
N ALA A 189 -6.55 3.03 14.23
CA ALA A 189 -5.54 4.08 14.33
C ALA A 189 -5.48 4.99 13.07
N LEU A 190 -5.72 4.41 11.89
CA LEU A 190 -5.64 5.09 10.59
C LEU A 190 -6.92 4.86 9.77
N PRO A 191 -8.06 5.48 10.15
CA PRO A 191 -9.36 5.20 9.53
C PRO A 191 -9.43 5.54 8.04
N ARG A 192 -8.56 6.45 7.56
CA ARG A 192 -8.47 6.85 6.15
C ARG A 192 -7.43 6.05 5.35
N LEU A 193 -6.80 5.03 5.93
CA LEU A 193 -5.73 4.26 5.28
C LEU A 193 -6.17 3.65 3.95
N LYS A 194 -7.43 3.20 3.85
CA LYS A 194 -8.01 2.68 2.60
C LYS A 194 -7.96 3.71 1.47
N GLU A 195 -8.33 4.95 1.75
CA GLU A 195 -8.26 6.05 0.78
C GLU A 195 -6.81 6.28 0.32
N PHE A 196 -5.86 6.27 1.25
CA PHE A 196 -4.45 6.49 0.94
C PHE A 196 -3.90 5.34 0.08
N PHE A 197 -4.21 4.09 0.43
CA PHE A 197 -3.69 2.92 -0.27
C PHE A 197 -4.32 2.69 -1.64
N GLN A 198 -5.47 3.28 -1.95
CA GLN A 198 -5.99 3.32 -3.33
C GLN A 198 -5.01 4.00 -4.29
N LEU A 199 -4.21 4.96 -3.80
CA LEU A 199 -3.17 5.64 -4.58
C LEU A 199 -1.86 4.83 -4.65
N VAL A 200 -1.74 3.73 -3.89
CA VAL A 200 -0.53 2.91 -3.79
C VAL A 200 -0.69 1.63 -4.58
N SER A 201 -0.05 1.57 -5.75
CA SER A 201 -0.02 0.40 -6.64
C SER A 201 -1.44 -0.14 -7.00
N SER A 202 -1.51 -1.35 -7.57
CA SER A 202 -2.75 -2.10 -7.75
C SER A 202 -3.02 -3.03 -6.57
N GLN A 203 -4.24 -3.55 -6.49
CA GLN A 203 -4.61 -4.54 -5.46
C GLN A 203 -3.70 -5.78 -5.48
N VAL A 204 -3.31 -6.28 -6.66
CA VAL A 204 -2.42 -7.45 -6.77
C VAL A 204 -1.03 -7.19 -6.18
N ILE A 205 -0.49 -5.98 -6.36
CA ILE A 205 0.78 -5.59 -5.74
C ILE A 205 0.58 -5.35 -4.24
N ARG A 206 -0.52 -4.74 -3.80
CA ARG A 206 -0.81 -4.53 -2.37
C ARG A 206 -0.97 -5.83 -1.58
N ASN A 207 -1.45 -6.90 -2.21
CA ASN A 207 -1.55 -8.23 -1.62
C ASN A 207 -0.18 -8.92 -1.40
N MET A 208 0.90 -8.35 -1.93
CA MET A 208 2.26 -8.93 -1.85
C MET A 208 3.25 -7.95 -1.20
N GLY A 209 3.16 -6.67 -1.53
CA GLY A 209 4.06 -5.62 -1.09
C GLY A 209 3.99 -5.43 0.43
N THR A 210 5.05 -5.83 1.12
CA THR A 210 5.20 -5.73 2.57
C THR A 210 5.67 -4.35 3.01
N LEU A 211 5.28 -3.92 4.22
CA LEU A 211 5.73 -2.67 4.83
C LEU A 211 7.27 -2.59 4.90
N GLY A 212 7.92 -3.60 5.46
CA GLY A 212 9.37 -3.69 5.58
C GLY A 212 10.07 -3.68 4.22
N GLY A 213 9.57 -4.46 3.26
CA GLY A 213 10.10 -4.46 1.88
C GLY A 213 10.02 -3.08 1.21
N ASN A 214 8.96 -2.30 1.46
CA ASN A 214 8.86 -0.93 0.95
C ASN A 214 9.95 -0.02 1.52
N LEU A 215 10.23 -0.12 2.83
CA LEU A 215 11.24 0.68 3.51
C LEU A 215 12.67 0.28 3.10
N VAL A 216 12.98 -1.02 3.05
CA VAL A 216 14.31 -1.52 2.67
C VAL A 216 14.66 -1.17 1.22
N ASN A 217 13.67 -1.11 0.32
CA ASN A 217 13.89 -0.64 -1.05
C ASN A 217 14.43 0.81 -1.10
N ALA A 218 14.23 1.61 -0.04
CA ALA A 218 14.78 2.96 0.13
C ALA A 218 14.54 3.86 -1.09
N SER A 219 13.35 3.73 -1.69
CA SER A 219 12.95 4.52 -2.85
C SER A 219 12.66 5.95 -2.40
N PRO A 220 13.23 6.99 -3.04
CA PRO A 220 12.96 8.40 -2.70
C PRO A 220 11.49 8.82 -2.82
N ILE A 221 10.68 7.99 -3.47
CA ILE A 221 9.26 8.18 -3.77
C ILE A 221 8.39 7.07 -3.16
N GLY A 222 8.91 6.31 -2.18
CA GLY A 222 8.17 5.23 -1.53
C GLY A 222 6.96 5.76 -0.75
N ASP A 223 5.75 5.43 -1.21
CA ASP A 223 4.50 5.93 -0.62
C ASP A 223 4.36 5.57 0.87
N LEU A 224 4.62 4.31 1.25
CA LEU A 224 4.54 3.88 2.66
C LEU A 224 5.68 4.50 3.49
N SER A 225 6.88 4.63 2.92
CA SER A 225 7.99 5.30 3.61
C SER A 225 7.63 6.73 3.99
N VAL A 226 7.02 7.50 3.08
CA VAL A 226 6.58 8.87 3.33
C VAL A 226 5.43 8.93 4.34
N LEU A 227 4.44 8.04 4.22
CA LEU A 227 3.33 7.97 5.19
C LEU A 227 3.85 7.73 6.61
N PHE A 228 4.69 6.71 6.81
CA PHE A 228 5.18 6.36 8.14
C PHE A 228 6.19 7.36 8.71
N LEU A 229 6.94 8.08 7.86
CA LEU A 229 7.74 9.22 8.31
C LEU A 229 6.85 10.35 8.86
N ALA A 230 5.73 10.66 8.20
CA ALA A 230 4.79 11.65 8.69
C ALA A 230 3.98 11.17 9.91
N LEU A 231 3.91 9.87 10.18
CA LEU A 231 3.38 9.32 11.43
C LEU A 231 4.41 9.34 12.58
N ASN A 232 5.61 9.90 12.34
CA ASN A 232 6.72 9.96 13.30
C ASN A 232 7.05 8.58 13.90
N ALA A 233 7.05 7.55 13.05
CA ALA A 233 7.22 6.17 13.49
C ALA A 233 8.62 5.89 14.06
N ASP A 234 8.68 5.00 15.05
CA ASP A 234 9.90 4.30 15.46
C ASP A 234 10.02 3.00 14.66
N ILE A 235 11.24 2.54 14.40
CA ILE A 235 11.52 1.26 13.75
C ILE A 235 12.30 0.34 14.70
N THR A 236 11.91 -0.93 14.76
CA THR A 236 12.64 -1.98 15.48
C THR A 236 13.34 -2.86 14.47
N LEU A 237 14.66 -3.00 14.63
CA LEU A 237 15.52 -3.84 13.81
C LEU A 237 15.90 -5.08 14.61
N LEU A 238 15.80 -6.25 13.99
CA LEU A 238 16.14 -7.55 14.57
C LEU A 238 17.35 -8.10 13.84
N ASN A 239 18.39 -8.47 14.57
CA ASN A 239 19.51 -9.23 14.04
C ASN A 239 19.19 -10.73 14.12
N LEU A 240 19.20 -11.42 12.98
CA LEU A 240 18.79 -12.82 12.90
C LEU A 240 19.79 -13.80 13.51
N ASP A 241 21.06 -13.44 13.61
CA ASP A 241 22.13 -14.30 14.13
C ASP A 241 22.20 -14.25 15.67
N THR A 242 22.17 -13.03 16.22
CA THR A 242 22.27 -12.78 17.67
C THR A 242 20.92 -12.77 18.39
N GLU A 243 19.81 -12.76 17.64
CA GLU A 243 18.43 -12.53 18.13
C GLU A 243 18.24 -11.20 18.90
N SER A 244 19.22 -10.30 18.81
CA SER A 244 19.16 -8.98 19.45
C SER A 244 18.32 -7.99 18.64
N SER A 245 17.65 -7.07 19.34
CA SER A 245 16.88 -6.00 18.70
C SER A 245 17.38 -4.62 19.11
N ARG A 246 17.38 -3.67 18.17
CA ARG A 246 17.60 -2.25 18.45
C ARG A 246 16.51 -1.38 17.84
N LYS A 247 16.31 -0.20 18.42
CA LYS A 247 15.30 0.77 18.00
C LYS A 247 15.94 2.07 17.55
N LEU A 248 15.33 2.73 16.58
CA LEU A 248 15.68 4.09 16.17
C LEU A 248 14.44 4.80 15.58
N PRO A 249 14.43 6.14 15.54
CA PRO A 249 13.41 6.88 14.80
C PRO A 249 13.48 6.57 13.30
N LEU A 250 12.34 6.41 12.62
CA LEU A 250 12.32 6.11 11.17
C LEU A 250 13.00 7.19 10.34
N LYS A 251 12.94 8.46 10.78
CA LYS A 251 13.64 9.58 10.14
C LYS A 251 15.17 9.44 10.11
N GLU A 252 15.74 8.56 10.92
CA GLU A 252 17.17 8.23 10.92
C GLU A 252 17.49 6.97 10.13
N PHE A 253 16.49 6.25 9.63
CA PHE A 253 16.69 5.01 8.90
C PHE A 253 17.25 5.23 7.48
N PHE A 254 16.75 6.24 6.77
CA PHE A 254 17.23 6.59 5.43
C PHE A 254 18.44 7.51 5.53
N LYS A 255 19.62 7.05 5.10
CA LYS A 255 20.88 7.81 5.23
C LYS A 255 21.23 8.60 3.97
N ASP A 256 21.05 7.98 2.82
CA ASP A 256 21.39 8.53 1.51
C ASP A 256 20.63 7.74 0.42
N TYR A 257 20.76 8.11 -0.84
CA TYR A 257 20.15 7.39 -1.95
C TYR A 257 20.52 5.90 -1.90
N LYS A 258 19.50 5.05 -1.70
CA LYS A 258 19.65 3.59 -1.56
C LYS A 258 20.56 3.14 -0.41
N LYS A 259 20.87 4.00 0.56
CA LYS A 259 21.61 3.64 1.79
C LYS A 259 20.70 3.76 3.01
N ILE A 260 20.65 2.69 3.79
CA ILE A 260 19.79 2.56 4.97
C ILE A 260 20.58 2.15 6.20
N ALA A 261 20.01 2.39 7.37
CA ALA A 261 20.60 2.10 8.67
C ALA A 261 20.44 0.62 9.10
N LEU A 262 20.59 -0.33 8.17
CA LEU A 262 20.65 -1.77 8.47
C LEU A 262 22.11 -2.21 8.55
N GLN A 263 22.44 -2.97 9.58
CA GLN A 263 23.69 -3.71 9.70
C GLN A 263 23.55 -5.09 9.03
N LYS A 264 24.67 -5.80 8.93
CA LYS A 264 24.69 -7.18 8.43
C LYS A 264 23.73 -8.04 9.28
N ASP A 265 22.99 -8.92 8.61
CA ASP A 265 22.06 -9.88 9.23
C ASP A 265 20.87 -9.24 9.98
N GLU A 266 20.69 -7.91 9.88
CA GLU A 266 19.51 -7.22 10.36
C GLU A 266 18.37 -7.20 9.36
N LEU A 267 17.15 -7.30 9.88
CA LEU A 267 15.92 -6.97 9.17
C LEU A 267 15.07 -5.99 9.96
N ILE A 268 14.08 -5.40 9.29
CA ILE A 268 13.05 -4.62 9.97
C ILE A 268 12.06 -5.59 10.60
N GLN A 269 11.93 -5.57 11.92
CA GLN A 269 10.96 -6.40 12.65
C GLN A 269 9.57 -5.76 12.62
N SER A 270 9.49 -4.49 13.01
CA SER A 270 8.23 -3.77 13.17
C SER A 270 8.43 -2.25 13.13
N LEU A 271 7.35 -1.54 12.91
CA LEU A 271 7.23 -0.09 13.10
C LEU A 271 6.28 0.17 14.27
N ALA A 272 6.49 1.25 15.01
CA ALA A 272 5.59 1.70 16.07
C ALA A 272 5.15 3.14 15.84
N ILE A 273 3.84 3.41 15.97
CA ILE A 273 3.25 4.75 15.86
C ILE A 273 2.49 5.11 17.14
N GLU A 274 2.44 6.40 17.45
CA GLU A 274 1.69 6.93 18.60
C GLU A 274 0.20 7.05 18.26
N THR A 275 -0.67 6.53 19.12
CA THR A 275 -2.14 6.51 18.97
C THR A 275 -2.87 7.10 20.19
N GLY A 276 -2.16 7.51 21.24
CA GLY A 276 -2.77 8.12 22.44
C GLY A 276 -3.23 9.57 22.26
N LYS A 277 -2.95 10.17 21.10
CA LYS A 277 -3.31 11.54 20.75
C LYS A 277 -4.21 11.55 19.52
N THR A 278 -5.21 12.43 19.51
CA THR A 278 -6.03 12.67 18.33
C THR A 278 -5.22 13.44 17.29
N MET A 279 -4.52 12.71 16.42
CA MET A 279 -3.79 13.25 15.28
C MET A 279 -4.67 13.21 14.03
N ALA A 280 -4.82 14.35 13.35
CA ALA A 280 -5.39 14.38 12.02
C ALA A 280 -4.31 13.96 11.01
N VAL A 281 -4.60 12.98 10.16
CA VAL A 281 -3.66 12.43 9.17
C VAL A 281 -4.20 12.62 7.76
N ASN A 282 -3.31 13.01 6.84
CA ASN A 282 -3.62 13.05 5.42
C ASN A 282 -2.41 12.61 4.57
N PHE A 283 -2.68 11.96 3.45
CA PHE A 283 -1.69 11.57 2.45
C PHE A 283 -2.16 12.06 1.07
N GLU A 284 -1.26 12.68 0.35
CA GLU A 284 -1.52 13.24 -0.98
C GLU A 284 -0.44 12.74 -1.95
N LYS A 285 -0.84 12.44 -3.18
CA LYS A 285 0.07 11.94 -4.22
C LYS A 285 -0.32 12.49 -5.57
N VAL A 286 0.68 12.95 -6.32
CA VAL A 286 0.53 13.35 -7.72
C VAL A 286 1.45 12.49 -8.59
N SER A 287 0.86 11.98 -9.66
CA SER A 287 1.50 11.17 -10.71
C SER A 287 0.80 11.46 -12.04
N LYS A 288 1.30 10.92 -13.17
CA LYS A 288 0.69 11.18 -14.50
C LYS A 288 -0.69 10.55 -14.62
N ARG A 289 -0.92 9.43 -13.94
CA ARG A 289 -2.23 8.81 -13.74
C ARG A 289 -2.55 8.74 -12.25
N THR A 290 -3.82 8.96 -11.90
CA THR A 290 -4.28 8.96 -10.50
C THR A 290 -4.03 7.62 -9.80
N TYR A 291 -4.28 6.51 -10.50
CA TYR A 291 -4.12 5.15 -9.98
C TYR A 291 -3.05 4.38 -10.75
N LEU A 292 -2.48 3.36 -10.11
CA LEU A 292 -1.46 2.48 -10.71
C LEU A 292 -0.31 3.29 -11.32
N ASP A 293 0.21 4.27 -10.60
CA ASP A 293 1.34 5.06 -11.08
C ASP A 293 2.30 5.40 -9.94
N ILE A 294 3.54 5.66 -10.30
CA ILE A 294 4.60 6.02 -9.38
C ILE A 294 4.54 7.53 -9.17
N ALA A 295 4.67 7.98 -7.92
CA ALA A 295 4.59 9.40 -7.58
C ALA A 295 5.63 10.23 -8.35
N SER A 296 5.19 11.36 -8.91
CA SER A 296 6.09 12.49 -9.20
C SER A 296 6.51 13.15 -7.91
N VAL A 297 5.53 13.41 -7.03
CA VAL A 297 5.68 13.86 -5.64
C VAL A 297 4.56 13.25 -4.82
N ASN A 298 4.86 12.77 -3.64
CA ASN A 298 3.89 12.41 -2.60
C ASN A 298 4.23 13.17 -1.31
N CYS A 299 3.23 13.41 -0.48
CA CYS A 299 3.35 14.16 0.76
C CYS A 299 2.39 13.60 1.79
N ALA A 300 2.83 13.56 3.04
CA ALA A 300 2.02 13.10 4.16
C ALA A 300 2.16 14.06 5.34
N ILE A 301 1.07 14.18 6.11
CA ILE A 301 1.01 14.96 7.34
C ILE A 301 0.38 14.14 8.45
N SER A 302 0.89 14.28 9.67
CA SER A 302 0.11 14.11 10.89
C SER A 302 0.19 15.39 11.72
N ILE A 303 -0.95 15.83 12.27
CA ILE A 303 -1.05 17.12 12.96
C ILE A 303 -2.06 17.08 14.11
N GLN A 304 -1.70 17.69 15.23
CA GLN A 304 -2.58 17.94 16.36
C GLN A 304 -2.69 19.44 16.61
N LEU A 305 -3.93 19.91 16.79
CA LEU A 305 -4.23 21.28 17.19
C LEU A 305 -4.65 21.33 18.66
N LYS A 306 -4.33 22.44 19.33
CA LYS A 306 -4.97 22.86 20.59
C LYS A 306 -5.61 24.23 20.35
N GLY A 307 -6.92 24.23 20.16
CA GLY A 307 -7.62 25.41 19.65
C GLY A 307 -7.15 25.73 18.23
N ASP A 308 -6.46 26.86 18.08
CA ASP A 308 -5.96 27.36 16.80
C ASP A 308 -4.45 27.16 16.62
N GLU A 309 -3.78 26.64 17.65
CA GLU A 309 -2.33 26.45 17.65
C GLU A 309 -1.96 25.03 17.26
N ILE A 310 -0.94 24.90 16.43
CA ILE A 310 -0.36 23.63 16.02
C ILE A 310 0.53 23.13 17.16
N LYS A 311 0.12 22.09 17.88
CA LYS A 311 0.92 21.55 19.01
C LYS A 311 1.91 20.49 18.57
N GLU A 312 1.55 19.69 17.60
CA GLU A 312 2.40 18.64 17.05
C GLU A 312 2.14 18.55 15.56
N ILE A 313 3.21 18.47 14.78
CA ILE A 313 3.13 18.37 13.33
C ILE A 313 4.32 17.60 12.78
N HIS A 314 4.03 16.66 11.90
CA HIS A 314 5.00 15.84 11.20
C HIS A 314 4.66 15.82 9.73
N LEU A 315 5.62 16.25 8.91
CA LEU A 315 5.49 16.36 7.46
C LEU A 315 6.61 15.55 6.81
N ALA A 316 6.24 14.77 5.81
CA ALA A 316 7.21 14.05 4.99
C ALA A 316 6.82 14.12 3.52
N ALA A 317 7.81 14.10 2.64
CA ALA A 317 7.62 14.16 1.21
C ALA A 317 8.59 13.24 0.46
N GLY A 318 8.13 12.70 -0.67
CA GLY A 318 8.95 11.93 -1.59
C GLY A 318 9.05 12.58 -2.97
N GLY A 319 10.11 12.22 -3.71
CA GLY A 319 10.40 12.77 -5.03
C GLY A 319 11.04 14.15 -5.01
N VAL A 320 11.39 14.66 -3.83
CA VAL A 320 11.91 16.02 -3.61
C VAL A 320 13.32 16.06 -3.01
N ALA A 321 13.91 14.88 -2.77
CA ALA A 321 15.26 14.67 -2.29
C ALA A 321 15.75 13.26 -2.71
N PRO A 322 17.04 12.92 -2.50
CA PRO A 322 17.57 11.58 -2.76
C PRO A 322 17.03 10.48 -1.82
N ILE A 323 16.26 10.83 -0.79
CA ILE A 323 15.60 9.91 0.15
C ILE A 323 14.16 10.41 0.42
N PRO A 324 13.25 9.55 0.93
CA PRO A 324 12.02 10.02 1.56
C PRO A 324 12.39 11.03 2.67
N LYS A 325 11.91 12.27 2.54
CA LYS A 325 12.40 13.39 3.33
C LYS A 325 11.39 13.76 4.40
N TYR A 326 11.81 13.67 5.66
CA TYR A 326 11.12 14.34 6.76
C TYR A 326 11.46 15.85 6.72
N LEU A 327 10.44 16.71 6.70
CA LEU A 327 10.55 18.17 6.55
C LEU A 327 10.74 18.84 7.93
N LYS A 328 11.90 18.57 8.55
CA LYS A 328 12.22 18.94 9.92
C LYS A 328 12.04 20.43 10.19
N ASN A 329 12.65 21.30 9.38
CA ASN A 329 12.67 22.73 9.67
C ASN A 329 11.26 23.34 9.50
N THR A 330 10.48 22.83 8.55
CA THR A 330 9.10 23.20 8.31
C THR A 330 8.20 22.80 9.47
N CYS A 331 8.38 21.59 10.01
CA CYS A 331 7.69 21.14 11.21
C CYS A 331 8.04 22.02 12.41
N GLU A 332 9.33 22.23 12.69
CA GLU A 332 9.80 23.07 13.80
C GLU A 332 9.30 24.50 13.68
N PHE A 333 9.25 25.06 12.46
CA PHE A 333 8.67 26.36 12.23
C PHE A 333 7.17 26.40 12.56
N LEU A 334 6.40 25.37 12.20
CA LEU A 334 4.94 25.37 12.39
C LEU A 334 4.51 25.08 13.84
N THR A 335 5.33 24.36 14.61
CA THR A 335 5.04 24.07 16.02
C THR A 335 4.82 25.36 16.83
N ASP A 336 3.78 25.34 17.65
CA ASP A 336 3.29 26.45 18.48
C ASP A 336 2.84 27.70 17.70
N LYS A 337 2.74 27.64 16.37
CA LYS A 337 2.14 28.71 15.56
C LYS A 337 0.64 28.52 15.41
N LYS A 338 -0.06 29.64 15.22
CA LYS A 338 -1.47 29.65 14.83
C LYS A 338 -1.63 29.09 13.41
N LEU A 339 -2.61 28.22 13.20
CA LEU A 339 -2.98 27.73 11.88
C LEU A 339 -3.72 28.82 11.10
N ASN A 340 -2.99 29.53 10.24
CA ASN A 340 -3.52 30.56 9.35
C ASN A 340 -2.70 30.67 8.06
N ALA A 341 -3.26 31.35 7.04
CA ALA A 341 -2.63 31.47 5.73
C ALA A 341 -1.26 32.17 5.77
N GLU A 342 -1.05 33.14 6.67
CA GLU A 342 0.24 33.84 6.80
C GLU A 342 1.35 32.87 7.23
N ASN A 343 1.14 32.11 8.30
CA ASN A 343 2.10 31.15 8.81
C ASN A 343 2.34 30.01 7.81
N LEU A 344 1.30 29.56 7.10
CA LEU A 344 1.47 28.53 6.07
C LEU A 344 2.32 29.01 4.88
N ARG A 345 2.17 30.28 4.45
CA ARG A 345 3.03 30.85 3.40
C ARG A 345 4.49 30.97 3.85
N LYS A 346 4.72 31.41 5.09
CA LYS A 346 6.08 31.48 5.69
C LYS A 346 6.70 30.08 5.84
N ALA A 347 5.92 29.09 6.27
CA ALA A 347 6.36 27.70 6.38
C ALA A 347 6.73 27.11 5.01
N HIS A 348 5.98 27.44 3.96
CA HIS A 348 6.35 27.06 2.60
C HIS A 348 7.69 27.67 2.16
N CYS A 349 8.04 28.90 2.56
CA CYS A 349 9.38 29.45 2.31
C CYS A 349 10.47 28.62 2.99
N VAL A 350 10.26 28.17 4.23
CA VAL A 350 11.18 27.25 4.92
C VAL A 350 11.29 25.92 4.18
N MET A 351 10.16 25.34 3.78
CA MET A 351 10.09 24.06 3.07
C MET A 351 10.88 24.08 1.76
N LYS A 352 10.89 25.20 1.02
CA LYS A 352 11.64 25.31 -0.24
C LYS A 352 13.14 25.08 -0.06
N GLU A 353 13.70 25.57 1.05
CA GLU A 353 15.12 25.46 1.38
C GLU A 353 15.51 24.04 1.85
N GLU A 354 14.55 23.23 2.31
CA GLU A 354 14.78 21.85 2.75
C GLU A 354 14.83 20.82 1.63
N ILE A 355 14.41 21.19 0.41
CA ILE A 355 14.24 20.27 -0.71
C ILE A 355 15.10 20.61 -1.92
N ALA A 356 15.57 19.58 -2.60
CA ALA A 356 16.40 19.66 -3.80
C ALA A 356 15.98 18.60 -4.84
N PRO A 357 14.76 18.73 -5.44
CA PRO A 357 14.30 17.81 -6.47
C PRO A 357 15.16 17.86 -7.72
N ILE A 358 15.32 16.71 -8.36
CA ILE A 358 15.90 16.57 -9.71
C ILE A 358 14.81 16.46 -10.78
N SER A 359 15.14 16.85 -12.01
CA SER A 359 14.30 16.58 -13.18
C SER A 359 14.45 15.11 -13.62
N ASP A 360 13.34 14.47 -13.96
CA ASP A 360 13.31 13.11 -14.52
C ASP A 360 12.07 12.89 -15.41
N ILE A 361 11.83 11.65 -15.83
CA ILE A 361 10.66 11.26 -16.66
C ILE A 361 9.31 11.54 -15.99
N ARG A 362 9.27 11.73 -14.67
CA ARG A 362 8.08 12.01 -13.86
C ARG A 362 7.85 13.51 -13.64
N GLY A 363 8.79 14.37 -14.03
CA GLY A 363 8.61 15.81 -14.06
C GLY A 363 9.90 16.59 -13.86
N SER A 364 9.89 17.87 -14.26
CA SER A 364 11.00 18.79 -14.01
C SER A 364 11.12 19.12 -12.52
N ALA A 365 12.32 19.52 -12.09
CA ALA A 365 12.56 19.98 -10.72
C ALA A 365 11.61 21.14 -10.34
N ALA A 366 11.39 22.10 -11.25
CA ALA A 366 10.46 23.21 -11.04
C ALA A 366 9.02 22.72 -10.84
N TYR A 367 8.57 21.75 -11.65
CA TYR A 367 7.25 21.13 -11.50
C TYR A 367 7.12 20.40 -10.16
N LYS A 368 8.13 19.65 -9.73
CA LYS A 368 8.12 18.95 -8.43
C LYS A 368 8.09 19.92 -7.24
N ARG A 369 8.81 21.06 -7.31
CA ARG A 369 8.70 22.13 -6.30
C ARG A 369 7.28 22.70 -6.24
N LEU A 370 6.68 22.96 -7.40
CA LEU A 370 5.30 23.42 -7.49
C LEU A 370 4.33 22.39 -6.89
N LEU A 371 4.46 21.11 -7.26
CA LEU A 371 3.62 20.05 -6.73
C LEU A 371 3.70 19.94 -5.21
N LEU A 372 4.91 19.92 -4.63
CA LEU A 372 5.06 19.84 -3.18
C LEU A 372 4.34 21.01 -2.48
N ARG A 373 4.48 22.24 -3.00
CA ARG A 373 3.73 23.39 -2.49
C ARG A 373 2.22 23.14 -2.49
N GLN A 374 1.67 22.63 -3.59
CA GLN A 374 0.24 22.38 -3.68
C GLN A 374 -0.22 21.27 -2.74
N LEU A 375 0.54 20.18 -2.60
CA LEU A 375 0.20 19.09 -1.67
C LEU A 375 0.29 19.54 -0.21
N PHE A 376 1.32 20.33 0.13
CA PHE A 376 1.46 20.94 1.45
C PHE A 376 0.22 21.77 1.81
N TYR A 377 -0.25 22.65 0.92
CA TYR A 377 -1.47 23.43 1.15
C TYR A 377 -2.74 22.57 1.14
N ALA A 378 -2.83 21.57 0.28
CA ALA A 378 -3.99 20.67 0.20
C ALA A 378 -4.25 19.96 1.53
N HIS A 379 -3.20 19.57 2.25
CA HIS A 379 -3.34 19.00 3.58
C HIS A 379 -4.14 19.88 4.55
N PHE A 380 -3.81 21.17 4.65
CA PHE A 380 -4.48 22.08 5.57
C PHE A 380 -5.90 22.43 5.12
N ILE A 381 -6.10 22.63 3.81
CA ILE A 381 -7.44 22.86 3.24
C ILE A 381 -8.34 21.65 3.52
N ARG A 382 -7.80 20.43 3.34
CA ARG A 382 -8.56 19.20 3.52
C ARG A 382 -8.88 18.89 4.98
N LEU A 383 -7.90 19.04 5.87
CA LEU A 383 -8.07 18.72 7.28
C LEU A 383 -8.81 19.82 8.04
N PHE A 384 -8.68 21.07 7.61
CA PHE A 384 -9.22 22.25 8.31
C PHE A 384 -9.91 23.23 7.35
N PRO A 385 -10.93 22.79 6.58
CA PRO A 385 -11.56 23.62 5.52
C PRO A 385 -12.23 24.89 6.05
N ASN A 386 -12.64 24.90 7.31
CA ASN A 386 -13.24 26.07 7.97
C ASN A 386 -12.20 27.11 8.40
N ARG A 387 -10.91 26.75 8.42
CA ARG A 387 -9.80 27.58 8.92
C ARG A 387 -8.85 28.04 7.81
N VAL A 388 -8.73 27.24 6.75
CA VAL A 388 -7.77 27.48 5.66
C VAL A 388 -8.49 27.35 4.32
N LYS A 389 -8.60 28.47 3.60
CA LYS A 389 -9.22 28.52 2.28
C LYS A 389 -8.17 28.58 1.17
N SER A 390 -8.46 27.94 0.05
CA SER A 390 -7.59 27.98 -1.13
C SER A 390 -7.34 29.40 -1.65
N SER A 391 -8.39 30.25 -1.63
CA SER A 391 -8.31 31.65 -2.04
C SER A 391 -7.32 32.47 -1.22
N GLU A 392 -7.12 32.11 0.05
CA GLU A 392 -6.14 32.77 0.91
C GLU A 392 -4.73 32.32 0.57
N LEU A 393 -4.51 31.04 0.24
CA LEU A 393 -3.17 30.51 0.01
C LEU A 393 -2.61 30.78 -1.41
N LEU A 394 -3.50 30.87 -2.40
CA LEU A 394 -3.13 30.89 -3.83
C LEU A 394 -3.18 32.28 -4.48
N ASN A 395 -3.81 33.27 -3.85
CA ASN A 395 -3.79 34.64 -4.34
C ASN A 395 -2.44 35.31 -3.99
N VAL A 396 -1.50 35.24 -4.93
CA VAL A 396 -0.36 36.15 -5.07
C VAL A 396 -0.21 36.49 -6.53
#